data_AF-A0A4Y9ILM0-F1
#
_entry.id   AF-A0A4Y9ILM0-F1
#
_cell.length_a   1.000
_cell.length_b   1.000
_cell.length_c   1.000
_cell.angle_alpha   90.00
_cell.angle_beta   90.00
_cell.angle_gamma   90.00
#
_symmetry.space_group_name_H-M   'P 1'
#
loop_
_entity.id
_entity.type
_entity.pdbx_description
1 polymer ?
#
loop_
_entity_poly.entity_id
_entity_poly.type
_entity_poly.pdbx_seq_one_letter_code
_entity_poly.pdbx_strand_id
1 'polypeptide(L)'
;MKKLLILSIMILTAVGFMSCGDDDDNAPALGANVQVTVKNLVGTIQPNTTVYLYKDTEVDSSTKSADADKHVVTDQNGVATFSLNFTELNLFESKTTLSFAVFYEVGGVEFIAPGTTSVTVKRNDEKKLNLIIPI
;
A
#
# COMPACT_ATOMS: atom_id res chain seq x y z
N MET A 1 -53.76 -18.00 23.47
CA MET A 1 -52.92 -17.19 22.55
C MET A 1 -52.28 -16.06 23.34
N LYS A 2 -50.98 -15.80 23.12
CA LYS A 2 -50.06 -14.77 23.69
C LYS A 2 -48.85 -15.50 24.29
N LYS A 3 -47.93 -15.98 23.45
CA LYS A 3 -46.85 -15.30 22.68
C LYS A 3 -45.53 -15.29 23.49
N LEU A 4 -44.61 -16.15 23.01
CA LEU A 4 -43.13 -16.10 22.95
C LEU A 4 -42.38 -15.55 24.20
N LEU A 5 -41.60 -16.36 24.95
CA LEU A 5 -40.21 -16.80 24.67
C LEU A 5 -39.34 -15.66 24.09
N ILE A 6 -38.33 -15.16 24.80
CA ILE A 6 -36.89 -15.50 24.73
C ILE A 6 -36.26 -14.66 25.87
N LEU A 7 -35.64 -15.14 26.96
CA LEU A 7 -34.48 -16.02 27.21
C LEU A 7 -33.15 -15.54 26.59
N SER A 8 -32.31 -14.90 27.42
CA SER A 8 -30.83 -15.03 27.45
C SER A 8 -30.05 -14.40 26.27
N ILE A 9 -28.79 -13.99 26.30
CA ILE A 9 -27.73 -13.60 27.26
C ILE A 9 -26.69 -12.87 26.39
N MET A 10 -25.87 -12.01 27.01
CA MET A 10 -24.54 -11.48 26.61
C MET A 10 -24.05 -11.62 25.16
N ILE A 11 -23.40 -10.57 24.67
CA ILE A 11 -21.93 -10.57 24.45
C ILE A 11 -21.44 -9.11 24.44
N LEU A 12 -20.60 -8.77 25.42
CA LEU A 12 -19.65 -7.66 25.32
C LEU A 12 -18.61 -8.07 24.26
N THR A 13 -18.62 -7.46 23.09
CA THR A 13 -17.41 -7.43 22.27
C THR A 13 -16.56 -6.27 22.73
N ALA A 14 -15.58 -6.61 23.58
CA ALA A 14 -14.40 -5.82 23.82
C ALA A 14 -13.81 -5.40 22.46
N VAL A 15 -13.77 -4.10 22.20
CA VAL A 15 -12.96 -3.52 21.13
C VAL A 15 -11.52 -3.63 21.61
N GLY A 16 -10.90 -4.77 21.32
CA GLY A 16 -9.47 -4.98 21.51
C GLY A 16 -8.71 -4.08 20.56
N PHE A 17 -8.28 -2.93 21.04
CA PHE A 17 -7.12 -2.23 20.47
C PHE A 17 -5.86 -3.05 20.80
N MET A 18 -5.70 -4.18 20.13
CA MET A 18 -4.37 -4.77 19.94
C MET A 18 -3.76 -4.12 18.71
N SER A 19 -3.02 -3.06 18.94
CA SER A 19 -1.86 -2.75 18.11
C SER A 19 -0.76 -2.27 19.03
N CYS A 20 -0.28 -3.19 19.87
CA CYS A 20 1.13 -3.20 20.24
C CYS A 20 1.89 -3.78 19.05
N GLY A 21 2.87 -3.03 18.61
CA GLY A 21 3.84 -3.37 17.59
C GLY A 21 4.85 -2.23 17.53
N ASP A 22 5.48 -1.95 18.66
CA ASP A 22 6.80 -1.34 18.70
C ASP A 22 7.76 -2.36 18.12
N ASP A 23 8.25 -2.11 16.91
CA ASP A 23 9.52 -2.59 16.36
C ASP A 23 9.61 -2.10 14.92
N ASP A 24 9.96 -0.83 14.73
CA ASP A 24 10.23 -0.32 13.38
C ASP A 24 11.36 0.72 13.40
N ASP A 25 12.49 0.33 14.02
CA ASP A 25 13.80 0.97 13.82
C ASP A 25 14.44 0.53 12.48
N ASN A 26 13.64 0.31 11.44
CA ASN A 26 14.11 -0.08 10.10
C ASN A 26 13.94 1.02 9.05
N ALA A 27 13.50 2.22 9.43
CA ALA A 27 13.61 3.36 8.54
C ALA A 27 15.11 3.67 8.32
N PRO A 28 15.60 3.75 7.07
CA PRO A 28 16.97 4.21 6.84
C PRO A 28 17.16 5.57 7.53
N ALA A 29 18.30 5.79 8.20
CA ALA A 29 18.55 7.02 8.99
C ALA A 29 18.36 8.34 8.20
N LEU A 30 18.33 8.26 6.87
CA LEU A 30 18.06 9.35 5.93
C LEU A 30 16.99 8.94 4.90
N GLY A 31 15.91 8.33 5.36
CA GLY A 31 14.93 7.67 4.50
C GLY A 31 13.50 7.70 5.01
N ALA A 32 12.64 6.90 4.41
CA ALA A 32 11.28 6.63 4.89
C ALA A 32 10.88 5.19 4.53
N ASN A 33 9.95 4.62 5.29
CA ASN A 33 9.35 3.34 4.97
C ASN A 33 7.92 3.53 4.47
N VAL A 34 7.60 2.93 3.34
CA VAL A 34 6.23 2.92 2.80
C VAL A 34 5.79 1.49 2.57
N GLN A 35 4.74 1.07 3.26
CA GLN A 35 4.10 -0.23 3.05
C GLN A 35 2.84 -0.02 2.20
N VAL A 36 2.81 -0.64 1.03
CA VAL A 36 1.69 -0.61 0.10
C VAL A 36 0.99 -1.95 0.12
N THR A 37 -0.22 -2.00 0.68
CA THR A 37 -1.06 -3.19 0.66
C THR A 37 -1.92 -3.20 -0.60
N VAL A 38 -1.73 -4.18 -1.47
CA VAL A 38 -2.53 -4.34 -2.69
C VAL A 38 -3.73 -5.22 -2.40
N LYS A 39 -4.92 -4.71 -2.73
CA LYS A 39 -6.18 -5.45 -2.61
C LYS A 39 -7.00 -5.28 -3.88
N ASN A 40 -7.89 -6.20 -4.15
CA ASN A 40 -8.90 -5.98 -5.19
C ASN A 40 -10.14 -5.25 -4.68
N LEU A 41 -11.09 -4.96 -5.57
CA LEU A 41 -12.35 -4.26 -5.26
C LEU A 41 -13.21 -4.96 -4.20
N VAL A 42 -13.06 -6.27 -4.00
CA VAL A 42 -13.78 -7.03 -2.96
C VAL A 42 -12.98 -7.18 -1.66
N GLY A 43 -11.80 -6.55 -1.57
CA GLY A 43 -10.95 -6.52 -0.38
C GLY A 43 -9.99 -7.70 -0.23
N THR A 44 -9.90 -8.59 -1.23
CA THR A 44 -8.95 -9.71 -1.24
C THR A 44 -7.53 -9.19 -1.44
N ILE A 45 -6.60 -9.65 -0.60
CA ILE A 45 -5.17 -9.33 -0.72
C ILE A 45 -4.57 -9.94 -1.99
N GLN A 46 -3.64 -9.22 -2.62
CA GLN A 46 -3.03 -9.61 -3.89
C GLN A 46 -1.52 -9.86 -3.70
N PRO A 47 -1.11 -11.11 -3.37
CA PRO A 47 0.29 -11.47 -3.28
C PRO A 47 0.96 -11.56 -4.66
N ASN A 48 2.30 -11.55 -4.71
CA ASN A 48 3.08 -11.68 -5.94
C ASN A 48 2.70 -10.65 -7.04
N THR A 49 2.32 -9.46 -6.60
CA THR A 49 1.95 -8.33 -7.47
C THR A 49 3.06 -7.29 -7.42
N THR A 50 3.57 -6.87 -8.59
CA THR A 50 4.60 -5.83 -8.65
C THR A 50 3.98 -4.45 -8.48
N VAL A 51 4.42 -3.73 -7.45
CA VAL A 51 4.09 -2.33 -7.22
C VAL A 51 5.25 -1.48 -7.69
N TYR A 52 4.94 -0.46 -8.49
CA TYR A 52 5.90 0.47 -9.08
C TYR A 52 5.77 1.83 -8.39
N LEU A 53 6.91 2.40 -8.02
CA LEU A 53 7.04 3.71 -7.40
C LEU A 53 7.56 4.71 -8.43
N TYR A 54 6.91 5.87 -8.48
CA TYR A 54 7.29 7.02 -9.27
C TYR A 54 7.46 8.22 -8.37
N LYS A 55 8.60 8.91 -8.50
CA LYS A 55 8.85 10.20 -7.85
C LYS A 55 8.49 11.33 -8.80
N ASP A 56 7.99 12.43 -8.24
CA ASP A 56 7.72 13.69 -8.96
C ASP A 56 6.84 13.55 -10.22
N THR A 57 6.16 12.41 -10.36
CA THR A 57 5.37 12.03 -11.53
C THR A 57 3.99 11.63 -11.05
N GLU A 58 2.98 12.32 -11.57
CA GLU A 58 1.61 11.86 -11.44
C GLU A 58 1.41 10.70 -12.40
N VAL A 59 0.82 9.62 -11.89
CA VAL A 59 0.61 8.41 -12.69
C VAL A 59 -0.69 8.54 -13.47
N ASP A 60 -0.59 8.42 -14.79
CA ASP A 60 -1.70 8.50 -15.73
C ASP A 60 -1.70 7.33 -16.73
N SER A 61 -2.59 7.39 -17.73
CA SER A 61 -2.72 6.34 -18.76
C SER A 61 -1.54 6.22 -19.71
N SER A 62 -0.62 7.18 -19.72
CA SER A 62 0.60 7.17 -20.55
C SER A 62 1.83 6.65 -19.79
N THR A 63 1.74 6.58 -18.46
CA THR A 63 2.80 6.08 -17.59
C THR A 63 3.07 4.60 -17.88
N LYS A 64 4.34 4.21 -17.91
CA LYS A 64 4.79 2.84 -18.18
C LYS A 64 5.57 2.29 -17.00
N SER A 65 5.43 0.99 -16.77
CA SER A 65 6.13 0.30 -15.68
C SER A 65 7.65 0.43 -15.77
N ALA A 66 8.18 0.52 -17.00
CA ALA A 66 9.61 0.66 -17.29
C ALA A 66 10.21 2.00 -16.84
N ASP A 67 9.39 3.02 -16.65
CA ASP A 67 9.83 4.36 -16.25
C ASP A 67 9.84 4.54 -14.71
N ALA A 68 9.51 3.48 -13.95
CA ALA A 68 9.46 3.53 -12.49
C ALA A 68 10.85 3.68 -11.86
N ASP A 69 10.96 4.52 -10.82
CA ASP A 69 12.20 4.70 -10.05
C ASP A 69 12.54 3.46 -9.22
N LYS A 70 11.52 2.74 -8.73
CA LYS A 70 11.68 1.51 -7.94
C LYS A 70 10.47 0.61 -8.12
N HIS A 71 10.65 -0.69 -7.95
CA HIS A 71 9.55 -1.64 -7.87
C HIS A 71 9.79 -2.66 -6.77
N VAL A 72 8.70 -3.17 -6.20
CA VAL A 72 8.72 -4.21 -5.16
C VAL A 72 7.55 -5.16 -5.42
N VAL A 73 7.78 -6.46 -5.28
CA VAL A 73 6.74 -7.48 -5.39
C VAL A 73 6.08 -7.67 -4.02
N THR A 74 4.75 -7.73 -3.98
CA THR A 74 4.01 -7.97 -2.74
C THR A 74 4.30 -9.36 -2.15
N ASP A 75 4.39 -9.41 -0.83
CA ASP A 75 4.54 -10.65 -0.06
C ASP A 75 3.22 -11.47 -0.02
N GLN A 76 3.19 -12.54 0.78
CA GLN A 76 2.01 -13.39 0.95
C GLN A 76 0.81 -12.67 1.61
N ASN A 77 1.03 -11.53 2.27
CA ASN A 77 -0.01 -10.69 2.84
C ASN A 77 -0.49 -9.60 1.88
N GLY A 78 0.04 -9.58 0.65
CA GLY A 78 -0.25 -8.54 -0.34
C GLY A 78 0.46 -7.21 -0.05
N VAL A 79 1.56 -7.21 0.72
CA VAL A 79 2.27 -6.00 1.13
C VAL A 79 3.58 -5.86 0.35
N ALA A 80 3.75 -4.72 -0.32
CA ALA A 80 5.01 -4.28 -0.90
C ALA A 80 5.65 -3.23 0.03
N THR A 81 6.81 -3.57 0.61
CA THR A 81 7.54 -2.68 1.52
C THR A 81 8.67 -1.96 0.80
N PHE A 82 8.54 -0.64 0.69
CA PHE A 82 9.55 0.25 0.14
C PHE A 82 10.36 0.86 1.29
N SER A 83 11.58 0.35 1.47
CA SER A 83 12.60 1.07 2.24
C SER A 83 13.28 2.08 1.33
N LEU A 84 13.01 3.38 1.58
CA LEU A 84 13.43 4.49 0.74
C LEU A 84 14.68 5.14 1.33
N ASN A 85 15.75 5.19 0.56
CA ASN A 85 16.89 6.05 0.86
C ASN A 85 16.75 7.33 0.03
N PHE A 86 16.58 8.48 0.69
CA PHE A 86 16.30 9.72 -0.02
C PHE A 86 17.50 10.20 -0.84
N THR A 87 18.72 9.84 -0.43
CA THR A 87 19.93 10.20 -1.21
C THR A 87 19.99 9.40 -2.51
N GLU A 88 19.69 8.10 -2.46
CA GLU A 88 19.67 7.23 -3.65
C GLU A 88 18.58 7.63 -4.63
N LEU A 89 17.43 8.09 -4.11
CA LEU A 89 16.30 8.57 -4.91
C LEU A 89 16.41 10.04 -5.33
N ASN A 90 17.52 10.72 -4.99
CA ASN A 90 17.74 12.16 -5.24
C ASN A 90 16.61 13.06 -4.68
N LEU A 91 16.07 12.71 -3.52
CA LEU A 91 15.02 13.45 -2.80
C LEU A 91 15.66 14.41 -1.80
N PHE A 92 15.93 15.64 -2.26
CA PHE A 92 16.56 16.69 -1.44
C PHE A 92 15.56 17.59 -0.73
N GLU A 93 14.29 17.52 -1.13
CA GLU A 93 13.24 18.32 -0.54
C GLU A 93 12.88 17.83 0.87
N SER A 94 12.33 18.74 1.68
CA SER A 94 11.88 18.40 3.04
C SER A 94 10.70 17.41 3.03
N LYS A 95 9.97 17.34 1.91
CA LYS A 95 8.82 16.48 1.66
C LYS A 95 8.80 16.11 0.17
N THR A 96 8.44 14.89 -0.15
CA THR A 96 8.26 14.44 -1.54
C THR A 96 6.99 13.62 -1.65
N THR A 97 6.23 13.84 -2.74
CA THR A 97 5.09 13.00 -3.08
C THR A 97 5.55 11.85 -3.95
N LEU A 98 5.23 10.63 -3.52
CA LEU A 98 5.53 9.39 -4.21
C LEU A 98 4.23 8.79 -4.69
N SER A 99 4.19 8.38 -5.95
CA SER A 99 3.03 7.74 -6.57
C SER A 99 3.31 6.25 -6.75
N PHE A 100 2.27 5.44 -6.53
CA PHE A 100 2.33 3.99 -6.60
C PHE A 100 1.29 3.47 -7.57
N ALA A 101 1.69 2.51 -8.39
CA ALA A 101 0.82 1.89 -9.38
C ALA A 101 1.14 0.40 -9.56
N VAL A 102 0.15 -0.33 -10.06
CA VAL A 102 0.28 -1.72 -10.49
C VAL A 102 -0.01 -1.76 -11.99
N PHE A 103 0.68 -2.64 -12.70
CA PHE A 103 0.46 -2.87 -14.13
C PHE A 103 0.08 -4.34 -14.34
N TYR A 104 -0.69 -4.61 -15.38
CA TYR A 104 -1.07 -5.94 -15.80
C TYR A 104 -0.93 -6.07 -17.32
N GLU A 105 -0.60 -7.27 -17.79
CA GLU A 105 -0.52 -7.55 -19.22
C GLU A 105 -1.76 -8.30 -19.70
N VAL A 106 -2.33 -7.83 -20.81
CA VAL A 106 -3.42 -8.53 -21.53
C VAL A 106 -3.01 -8.70 -22.97
N GLY A 107 -2.81 -9.96 -23.40
CA GLY A 107 -2.43 -10.26 -24.79
C GLY A 107 -1.07 -9.68 -25.20
N GLY A 108 -0.13 -9.53 -24.24
CA GLY A 108 1.20 -8.95 -24.48
C GLY A 108 1.22 -7.41 -24.54
N VAL A 109 0.12 -6.76 -24.16
CA VAL A 109 0.03 -5.31 -24.01
C VAL A 109 -0.07 -4.98 -22.53
N GLU A 110 0.79 -4.06 -22.07
CA GLU A 110 0.78 -3.56 -20.70
C GLU A 110 -0.35 -2.53 -20.50
N PHE A 111 -1.04 -2.63 -19.37
CA PHE A 111 -2.05 -1.69 -18.92
C PHE A 111 -1.81 -1.32 -17.48
N ILE A 112 -2.04 -0.05 -17.15
CA ILE A 112 -2.08 0.41 -15.77
C ILE A 112 -3.37 -0.06 -15.08
N ALA A 113 -3.23 -0.64 -13.89
CA ALA A 113 -4.35 -0.96 -13.01
C ALA A 113 -5.11 0.31 -12.61
N PRO A 114 -6.44 0.35 -12.83
CA PRO A 114 -7.29 1.36 -12.22
C PRO A 114 -7.14 1.31 -10.70
N GLY A 115 -6.49 2.31 -10.12
CA GLY A 115 -6.07 2.29 -8.72
C GLY A 115 -4.64 2.78 -8.55
N THR A 116 -4.42 4.08 -8.67
CA THR A 116 -3.18 4.73 -8.28
C THR A 116 -3.35 5.39 -6.93
N THR A 117 -2.27 5.52 -6.19
CA THR A 117 -2.28 6.17 -4.89
C THR A 117 -0.96 6.90 -4.69
N SER A 118 -1.03 8.05 -4.05
CA SER A 118 0.16 8.86 -3.79
C SER A 118 0.22 9.23 -2.32
N VAL A 119 1.43 9.34 -1.79
CA VAL A 119 1.67 9.74 -0.41
C VAL A 119 2.84 10.69 -0.35
N THR A 120 2.69 11.75 0.44
CA THR A 120 3.80 12.63 0.78
C THR A 120 4.56 12.06 1.97
N VAL A 121 5.87 11.87 1.81
CA VAL A 121 6.78 11.40 2.86
C VAL A 121 7.78 12.49 3.23
N LYS A 122 8.24 12.47 4.48
CA LYS A 122 9.44 13.16 4.95
C LYS A 122 10.42 12.13 5.54
N ARG A 123 11.64 12.58 5.87
CA ARG A 123 12.62 11.72 6.55
C ARG A 123 12.05 11.15 7.85
N ASN A 124 12.37 9.88 8.10
CA ASN A 124 11.91 9.03 9.20
C ASN A 124 10.38 8.85 9.24
N ASP A 125 9.69 9.05 8.12
CA ASP A 125 8.27 8.69 8.05
C ASP A 125 8.10 7.18 7.86
N GLU A 126 7.03 6.68 8.48
CA GLU A 126 6.45 5.40 8.15
C GLU A 126 5.03 5.62 7.65
N LYS A 127 4.75 5.14 6.44
CA LYS A 127 3.43 5.24 5.81
C LYS A 127 2.90 3.85 5.49
N LYS A 128 1.61 3.67 5.71
CA LYS A 128 0.87 2.49 5.30
C LYS A 128 -0.30 2.95 4.46
N LEU A 129 -0.48 2.36 3.28
CA LEU A 129 -1.53 2.75 2.35
C LEU A 129 -2.08 1.53 1.61
N ASN A 130 -3.35 1.62 1.20
CA ASN A 130 -3.98 0.59 0.39
C ASN A 130 -4.02 1.04 -1.07
N LEU A 131 -3.70 0.12 -1.98
CA LEU A 131 -3.85 0.28 -3.42
C LEU A 131 -4.91 -0.72 -3.88
N ILE A 132 -6.04 -0.21 -4.37
CA ILE A 132 -7.17 -1.04 -4.76
C ILE A 132 -7.18 -1.22 -6.27
N ILE A 133 -7.02 -2.46 -6.75
CA ILE A 133 -7.02 -2.82 -8.17
C ILE A 133 -8.33 -3.56 -8.56
N PRO A 134 -8.67 -3.68 -9.86
CA PRO A 134 -9.92 -4.32 -10.27
C PRO A 134 -9.96 -5.84 -10.09
N ILE A 135 -8.80 -6.49 -10.02
CA ILE A 135 -8.60 -7.94 -10.14
C ILE A 135 -8.01 -8.52 -8.84
#